data_AF-A0A1T4YT05-F1
#
_entry.id   AF-A0A1T4YT05-F1
#
_cell.length_a   1.000
_cell.length_b   1.000
_cell.length_c   1.000
_cell.angle_alpha   90.00
_cell.angle_beta   90.00
_cell.angle_gamma   90.00
#
_symmetry.space_group_name_H-M   'P 1'
#
loop_
_entity.id
_entity.type
_entity.pdbx_description
1 polymer ?
#
loop_
_entity_poly.entity_id
_entity_poly.type
_entity_poly.pdbx_seq_one_letter_code
_entity_poly.pdbx_strand_id
1 'polypeptide(L)'
;MLDIQRQRVGLLKEDVYFTRRILIAHLSVGVVIVVLLTAHGVMSWAVAASLWFLLTIMPMHGMMRAQACCRHLLGVLFLLFSALGVYFLTQVEPSLDEDQFSLVPAGLLPFWLGTLNILYAVAGACLIGNRKVRRATTIGFSLW
;
A
#
# COMPACT_ATOMS: atom_id res chain seq x y z
N MET A 1 -32.44 17.39 -17.49
CA MET A 1 -31.30 16.60 -18.04
C MET A 1 -29.95 17.10 -17.54
N LEU A 2 -29.72 18.41 -17.38
CA LEU A 2 -28.47 18.97 -16.85
C LEU A 2 -28.12 18.50 -15.42
N ASP A 3 -29.10 18.36 -14.52
CA ASP A 3 -28.82 17.92 -13.14
C ASP A 3 -28.31 16.49 -13.05
N ILE A 4 -28.82 15.60 -13.91
CA ILE A 4 -28.40 14.19 -13.99
C ILE A 4 -26.95 14.08 -14.47
N GLN A 5 -26.53 14.94 -15.41
CA GLN A 5 -25.14 15.02 -15.84
C GLN A 5 -24.23 15.59 -14.74
N ARG A 6 -24.69 16.62 -14.03
CA ARG A 6 -23.94 17.23 -12.91
C ARG A 6 -23.72 16.23 -11.77
N GLN A 7 -24.73 15.43 -11.46
CA GLN A 7 -24.66 14.39 -10.44
C GLN A 7 -23.71 13.25 -10.85
N ARG A 8 -23.72 12.82 -12.12
CA ARG A 8 -22.77 11.82 -12.64
C ARG A 8 -21.32 12.31 -12.56
N VAL A 9 -21.05 13.56 -12.94
CA VAL A 9 -19.71 14.15 -12.85
C VAL A 9 -19.24 14.27 -11.39
N GLY A 10 -20.14 14.60 -10.47
CA GLY A 10 -19.85 14.64 -9.03
C GLY A 10 -19.41 13.29 -8.47
N LEU A 11 -20.19 12.24 -8.74
CA LEU A 11 -19.87 10.86 -8.31
C LEU A 11 -18.53 10.37 -8.86
N LEU A 12 -18.22 10.75 -10.11
CA LEU A 12 -16.98 10.36 -10.77
C LEU A 12 -15.75 11.02 -10.14
N LYS A 13 -15.88 12.28 -9.71
CA LYS A 13 -14.84 12.98 -8.94
C LYS A 13 -14.61 12.32 -7.59
N GLU A 14 -15.68 11.96 -6.87
CA GLU A 14 -15.56 11.27 -5.58
C GLU A 14 -14.83 9.92 -5.69
N ASP A 15 -15.15 9.13 -6.72
CA ASP A 15 -14.49 7.85 -6.99
C ASP A 15 -12.98 8.02 -7.25
N VAL A 16 -12.61 9.07 -7.99
CA VAL A 16 -11.21 9.44 -8.24
C VAL A 16 -10.51 9.90 -6.95
N TYR A 17 -11.14 10.79 -6.15
CA TYR A 17 -10.55 11.25 -4.89
C TYR A 17 -10.34 10.11 -3.89
N PHE A 18 -11.28 9.16 -3.82
CA PHE A 18 -11.14 7.98 -2.98
C PHE A 18 -9.91 7.15 -3.39
N THR A 19 -9.78 6.87 -4.68
CA THR A 19 -8.65 6.09 -5.21
C THR A 19 -7.33 6.84 -5.02
N ARG A 20 -7.32 8.16 -5.24
CA ARG A 20 -6.16 9.02 -5.03
C ARG A 20 -5.69 8.98 -3.56
N ARG A 21 -6.60 9.04 -2.60
CA ARG A 21 -6.27 8.95 -1.16
C ARG A 21 -5.60 7.63 -0.81
N ILE A 22 -6.07 6.51 -1.35
CA ILE A 22 -5.43 5.20 -1.14
C ILE A 22 -3.99 5.21 -1.66
N LEU A 23 -3.78 5.76 -2.86
CA LEU A 23 -2.46 5.81 -3.47
C LEU A 23 -1.50 6.75 -2.73
N ILE A 24 -1.96 7.92 -2.28
CA ILE A 24 -1.16 8.84 -1.47
C ILE A 24 -0.84 8.21 -0.10
N ALA A 25 -1.81 7.56 0.53
CA ALA A 25 -1.59 6.84 1.78
C ALA A 25 -0.50 5.78 1.61
N HIS A 26 -0.55 4.98 0.54
CA HIS A 26 0.52 4.01 0.22
C HIS A 26 1.90 4.67 0.05
N LEU A 27 2.00 5.80 -0.66
CA LEU A 27 3.26 6.51 -0.82
C LEU A 27 3.85 6.96 0.52
N SER A 28 3.02 7.47 1.42
CA SER A 28 3.46 7.88 2.76
C SER A 28 3.85 6.68 3.63
N VAL A 29 3.02 5.63 3.64
CA VAL A 29 3.22 4.45 4.49
C VAL A 29 4.44 3.65 4.05
N GLY A 30 4.70 3.53 2.75
CA GLY A 30 5.87 2.81 2.24
C GLY A 30 7.19 3.41 2.72
N VAL A 31 7.30 4.74 2.73
CA VAL A 31 8.48 5.43 3.29
C VAL A 31 8.60 5.18 4.79
N VAL A 32 7.48 5.28 5.54
CA VAL A 32 7.45 5.04 6.98
C VAL A 32 7.92 3.62 7.32
N ILE A 33 7.49 2.60 6.57
CA ILE A 33 7.92 1.20 6.77
C ILE A 33 9.43 1.08 6.66
N VAL A 34 10.01 1.63 5.59
CA VAL A 34 11.46 1.56 5.36
C VAL A 34 12.21 2.23 6.50
N VAL A 35 11.80 3.44 6.90
CA VAL A 35 12.41 4.17 8.01
C VAL A 35 12.32 3.39 9.31
N LEU A 36 11.15 2.82 9.64
CA LEU A 36 10.96 2.03 10.85
C LEU A 36 11.80 0.75 10.84
N LEU A 37 11.89 0.04 9.71
CA LEU A 37 12.75 -1.14 9.58
C LEU A 37 14.23 -0.80 9.77
N THR A 38 14.69 0.33 9.21
CA THR A 38 16.06 0.81 9.46
C THR A 38 16.28 1.20 10.91
N ALA A 39 15.28 1.80 11.56
CA ALA A 39 15.36 2.18 12.97
C ALA A 39 15.40 0.95 13.90
N HIS A 40 14.78 -0.15 13.49
CA HIS A 40 14.88 -1.45 14.17
C HIS A 40 16.15 -2.24 13.82
N GLY A 41 17.07 -1.69 13.03
CA GLY A 41 18.31 -2.37 12.66
C GLY A 41 18.15 -3.49 11.62
N VAL A 42 16.95 -3.69 11.05
CA VAL A 42 16.65 -4.80 10.14
C VAL A 42 16.97 -4.41 8.68
N MET A 43 18.26 -4.15 8.41
CA MET A 43 18.71 -3.51 7.16
C MET A 43 18.40 -4.33 5.89
N SER A 44 18.54 -5.66 5.94
CA SER A 44 18.22 -6.53 4.80
C SER A 44 16.75 -6.43 4.39
N TRP A 45 15.85 -6.43 5.38
CA TRP A 45 14.42 -6.27 5.16
C TRP A 45 14.03 -4.84 4.80
N ALA A 46 14.73 -3.83 5.31
CA ALA A 46 14.55 -2.45 4.87
C ALA A 46 14.87 -2.27 3.38
N VAL A 47 15.95 -2.89 2.89
CA VAL A 47 16.30 -2.89 1.47
C VAL A 47 15.26 -3.65 0.65
N ALA A 48 14.83 -4.84 1.11
CA ALA A 48 13.78 -5.62 0.44
C ALA A 48 12.46 -4.84 0.38
N ALA A 49 12.06 -4.19 1.47
CA ALA A 49 10.88 -3.33 1.54
C ALA A 49 11.00 -2.11 0.61
N SER A 50 12.19 -1.52 0.49
CA SER A 50 12.46 -0.41 -0.44
C SER A 50 12.29 -0.85 -1.90
N LEU A 51 12.85 -2.01 -2.26
CA LEU A 51 12.69 -2.59 -3.60
C LEU A 51 11.24 -2.94 -3.89
N TRP A 52 10.53 -3.51 -2.91
CA TRP A 52 9.11 -3.80 -3.02
C TRP A 52 8.28 -2.52 -3.20
N PHE A 53 8.59 -1.48 -2.44
CA PHE A 53 7.95 -0.18 -2.58
C PHE A 53 8.15 0.39 -3.99
N LEU A 54 9.38 0.41 -4.51
CA LEU A 54 9.65 0.83 -5.88
C LEU A 54 8.90 0.00 -6.92
N LEU A 55 8.80 -1.32 -6.72
CA LEU A 55 8.02 -2.21 -7.58
C LEU A 55 6.54 -1.82 -7.63
N THR A 56 5.95 -1.40 -6.50
CA THR A 56 4.54 -0.97 -6.43
C THR A 56 4.27 0.37 -7.12
N ILE A 57 5.27 1.22 -7.33
CA ILE A 57 5.12 2.50 -8.05
C ILE A 57 4.77 2.28 -9.53
N MET A 58 5.34 1.25 -10.17
CA MET A 58 5.07 0.94 -11.58
C MET A 58 3.57 0.71 -11.88
N PRO A 59 2.86 -0.20 -11.19
CA PRO A 59 1.43 -0.39 -11.40
C PRO A 59 0.59 0.80 -10.95
N MET A 60 1.02 1.61 -9.97
CA MET A 60 0.33 2.87 -9.67
C MET A 60 0.32 3.82 -10.86
N HIS A 61 1.47 3.98 -11.52
CA HIS A 61 1.57 4.80 -12.72
C HIS A 61 0.73 4.23 -13.88
N GLY A 62 0.66 2.91 -14.02
CA GLY A 62 -0.25 2.26 -14.97
C GLY A 62 -1.74 2.53 -14.67
N MET A 63 -2.14 2.51 -13.40
CA MET A 63 -3.52 2.85 -12.99
C MET A 63 -3.90 4.29 -13.35
N MET A 64 -2.96 5.24 -13.22
CA MET A 64 -3.16 6.63 -13.63
C MET A 64 -3.43 6.77 -15.13
N ARG A 65 -2.84 5.89 -15.96
CA ARG A 65 -3.02 5.82 -17.42
C ARG A 65 -4.21 4.96 -17.87
N ALA A 66 -5.18 4.77 -16.98
CA ALA A 66 -6.39 3.99 -17.23
C ALA A 66 -6.20 2.48 -17.52
N GLN A 67 -5.06 1.89 -17.09
CA GLN A 67 -4.81 0.46 -17.28
C GLN A 67 -5.44 -0.37 -16.15
N ALA A 68 -6.55 -1.04 -16.45
CA ALA A 68 -7.29 -1.83 -15.47
C ALA A 68 -6.52 -3.03 -14.90
N CYS A 69 -5.57 -3.61 -15.66
CA CYS A 69 -4.72 -4.72 -15.19
C CYS A 69 -3.82 -4.30 -14.01
N CYS A 70 -3.31 -3.07 -14.05
CA CYS A 70 -2.42 -2.55 -13.02
C CYS A 70 -3.09 -2.45 -11.64
N ARG A 71 -4.41 -2.26 -11.61
CA ARG A 71 -5.21 -2.29 -10.36
C ARG A 71 -5.16 -3.66 -9.69
N HIS A 72 -5.34 -4.72 -10.48
CA HIS A 72 -5.28 -6.09 -9.97
C HIS A 72 -3.86 -6.45 -9.54
N LEU A 73 -2.87 -6.09 -10.35
CA LEU A 73 -1.46 -6.31 -10.02
C LEU A 73 -1.08 -5.61 -8.70
N LEU A 74 -1.44 -4.32 -8.53
CA LEU A 74 -1.17 -3.59 -7.29
C LEU A 74 -1.90 -4.20 -6.09
N GLY A 75 -3.16 -4.61 -6.27
CA GLY A 75 -3.92 -5.29 -5.21
C GLY A 75 -3.30 -6.62 -4.78
N VAL A 76 -2.82 -7.42 -5.74
CA VAL A 76 -2.10 -8.67 -5.46
C VAL A 76 -0.78 -8.39 -4.75
N LEU A 77 -0.02 -7.38 -5.17
CA LEU A 77 1.23 -6.99 -4.49
C LEU A 77 0.99 -6.56 -3.05
N PHE A 78 -0.12 -5.90 -2.75
CA PHE A 78 -0.47 -5.52 -1.37
C PHE A 78 -0.84 -6.72 -0.50
N LEU A 79 -1.56 -7.70 -1.07
CA LEU A 79 -1.87 -8.95 -0.36
C LEU A 79 -0.61 -9.79 -0.12
N LEU A 80 0.28 -9.86 -1.10
CA LEU A 80 1.58 -10.53 -0.96
C LEU A 80 2.45 -9.85 0.09
N PHE A 81 2.47 -8.51 0.13
CA PHE A 81 3.15 -7.76 1.19
C PHE A 81 2.60 -8.14 2.58
N SER A 82 1.28 -8.18 2.74
CA SER A 82 0.68 -8.61 4.01
C SER A 82 1.05 -10.05 4.37
N ALA A 83 1.10 -10.97 3.40
CA ALA A 83 1.50 -12.36 3.65
C ALA A 83 2.98 -12.47 4.05
N LEU A 84 3.86 -11.73 3.37
CA LEU A 84 5.28 -11.62 3.70
C LEU A 84 5.49 -11.01 5.09
N GLY A 85 4.70 -10.00 5.46
CA GLY A 85 4.75 -9.42 6.79
C GLY A 85 4.31 -10.39 7.90
N VAL A 86 3.30 -11.23 7.65
CA VAL A 86 2.92 -12.31 8.58
C VAL A 86 4.04 -13.35 8.69
N TYR A 87 4.65 -13.74 7.57
CA TYR A 87 5.81 -14.63 7.57
C TYR A 87 6.97 -14.03 8.38
N PHE A 88 7.28 -12.75 8.18
CA PHE A 88 8.30 -12.04 8.94
C PHE A 88 8.02 -12.10 10.44
N LEU A 89 6.81 -11.76 10.87
CA LEU A 89 6.42 -11.75 12.28
C LEU A 89 6.42 -13.13 12.94
N THR A 90 6.20 -14.20 12.18
CA THR A 90 6.07 -15.56 12.74
C THR A 90 7.34 -16.38 12.67
N GLN A 91 8.20 -16.11 11.68
CA GLN A 91 9.39 -16.94 11.40
C GLN A 91 10.69 -16.18 11.57
N VAL A 92 10.71 -14.88 11.27
CA VAL A 92 11.94 -14.09 11.22
C VAL A 92 12.14 -13.29 12.50
N GLU A 93 11.11 -12.57 12.94
CA GLU A 93 11.16 -11.76 14.15
C GLU A 93 11.61 -12.53 15.40
N PRO A 94 11.14 -13.77 15.68
CA PRO A 94 11.58 -14.53 16.86
C PRO A 94 13.06 -14.95 16.80
N SER A 95 13.69 -14.86 15.63
CA SER A 95 15.10 -15.21 15.39
C SER A 95 16.02 -13.99 15.37
N LEU A 96 15.47 -12.77 15.54
CA LEU A 96 16.27 -11.55 15.65
C LEU A 96 16.81 -11.43 17.07
N ASP A 97 18.14 -11.44 17.20
CA ASP A 97 18.80 -11.13 18.46
C ASP A 97 18.52 -9.67 18.86
N GLU A 98 18.05 -9.44 20.08
CA GLU A 98 17.45 -8.15 20.50
C GLU A 98 18.44 -6.96 20.60
N ASP A 99 19.76 -7.15 20.52
CA ASP A 99 20.62 -6.31 21.39
C ASP A 99 21.72 -5.44 20.77
N GLN A 100 21.91 -5.32 19.45
CA GLN A 100 23.12 -4.59 18.98
C GLN A 100 22.91 -3.24 18.29
N PHE A 101 21.78 -2.95 17.62
CA PHE A 101 21.66 -1.72 16.81
C PHE A 101 20.26 -1.08 16.71
N SER A 102 19.30 -1.47 17.56
CA SER A 102 17.94 -0.92 17.47
C SER A 102 17.83 0.45 18.16
N LEU A 103 17.34 1.45 17.42
CA LEU A 103 17.02 2.80 17.94
C LEU A 103 15.65 2.83 18.65
N VAL A 104 14.82 1.80 18.44
CA VAL A 104 13.42 1.71 18.88
C VAL A 104 13.23 0.40 19.68
N PRO A 105 12.34 0.36 20.69
CA PRO A 105 12.09 -0.87 21.45
C PRO A 105 11.66 -2.03 20.55
N ALA A 106 12.30 -3.20 20.70
CA ALA A 106 12.04 -4.39 19.88
C ALA A 106 10.55 -4.80 19.89
N GLY A 107 9.91 -4.77 21.06
CA GLY A 107 8.48 -5.11 21.20
C GLY A 107 7.49 -4.21 20.44
N LEU A 108 7.93 -3.05 19.92
CA LEU A 108 7.08 -2.19 19.09
C LEU A 108 6.97 -2.70 17.65
N LEU A 109 7.96 -3.48 17.19
CA LEU A 109 8.03 -4.05 15.84
C LEU A 109 6.78 -4.85 15.46
N PRO A 110 6.35 -5.87 16.24
CA PRO A 110 5.17 -6.66 15.90
C PRO A 110 3.88 -5.85 15.87
N PHE A 111 3.79 -4.81 16.72
CA PHE A 111 2.60 -3.98 16.82
C PHE A 111 2.37 -3.11 15.57
N TRP A 112 3.37 -2.31 15.18
CA TRP A 112 3.21 -1.43 14.02
C TRP A 112 3.20 -2.22 12.72
N LEU A 113 4.05 -3.25 12.58
CA LEU A 113 4.11 -4.07 11.36
C LEU A 113 2.81 -4.88 11.18
N GLY A 114 2.25 -5.43 12.26
CA GLY A 114 0.96 -6.11 12.25
C GLY A 114 -0.17 -5.17 11.81
N THR A 115 -0.20 -3.95 12.33
CA THR A 115 -1.19 -2.93 11.94
C THR A 115 -1.09 -2.58 10.45
N LEU A 116 0.13 -2.40 9.94
CA LEU A 116 0.34 -2.11 8.53
C LEU A 116 -0.01 -3.29 7.63
N ASN A 117 0.27 -4.52 8.03
CA ASN A 117 -0.15 -5.71 7.27
C ASN A 117 -1.66 -5.76 7.09
N ILE A 118 -2.42 -5.54 8.16
CA ILE A 118 -3.89 -5.48 8.10
C ILE A 118 -4.33 -4.35 7.15
N LEU A 119 -3.73 -3.17 7.26
CA LEU A 119 -4.05 -2.04 6.40
C LEU A 119 -3.78 -2.36 4.92
N TYR A 120 -2.64 -2.99 4.61
CA TYR A 120 -2.29 -3.43 3.25
C TYR A 120 -3.22 -4.52 2.74
N ALA A 121 -3.64 -5.46 3.59
CA ALA A 121 -4.61 -6.49 3.22
C ALA A 121 -5.97 -5.87 2.86
N VAL A 122 -6.46 -4.95 3.69
CA VAL A 122 -7.70 -4.21 3.45
C VAL A 122 -7.60 -3.35 2.19
N ALA A 123 -6.48 -2.65 1.99
CA ALA A 123 -6.22 -1.85 0.80
C ALA A 123 -6.16 -2.72 -0.47
N GLY A 124 -5.49 -3.87 -0.42
CA GLY A 124 -5.41 -4.83 -1.52
C GLY A 124 -6.78 -5.39 -1.89
N ALA A 125 -7.57 -5.79 -0.90
CA ALA A 125 -8.96 -6.23 -1.10
C ALA A 125 -9.83 -5.10 -1.70
N CYS A 126 -9.67 -3.86 -1.21
CA CYS A 126 -10.34 -2.69 -1.78
C CYS A 126 -9.95 -2.44 -3.24
N LEU A 127 -8.67 -2.52 -3.58
CA LEU A 127 -8.20 -2.34 -4.95
C LEU A 127 -8.81 -3.37 -5.90
N ILE A 128 -8.96 -4.63 -5.47
CA ILE A 128 -9.51 -5.71 -6.30
C ILE A 128 -11.04 -5.64 -6.39
N GLY A 129 -11.74 -5.46 -5.28
CA GLY A 129 -13.20 -5.59 -5.20
C GLY A 129 -14.01 -4.30 -5.35
N ASN A 130 -13.44 -3.14 -5.03
CA ASN A 130 -14.22 -1.91 -4.91
C ASN A 130 -14.59 -1.32 -6.28
N ARG A 131 -15.89 -1.12 -6.50
CA ARG A 131 -16.44 -0.53 -7.74
C ARG A 131 -15.96 0.90 -7.98
N LYS A 132 -15.73 1.69 -6.92
CA LYS A 132 -15.22 3.07 -7.02
C LYS A 132 -13.83 3.11 -7.63
N VAL A 133 -12.93 2.25 -7.13
CA VAL A 133 -11.56 2.11 -7.65
C VAL A 133 -11.59 1.67 -9.11
N ARG A 134 -12.41 0.67 -9.43
CA ARG A 134 -12.56 0.20 -10.82
C ARG A 134 -12.95 1.35 -11.76
N ARG A 135 -13.95 2.15 -11.40
CA ARG A 135 -14.41 3.30 -12.20
C ARG A 135 -13.33 4.37 -12.35
N ALA A 136 -12.63 4.71 -11.27
CA ALA A 136 -11.52 5.66 -11.34
C ALA A 136 -10.41 5.17 -12.28
N THR A 137 -10.04 3.88 -12.19
CA THR A 137 -9.01 3.28 -13.05
C THR A 137 -9.42 3.09 -14.50
N THR A 138 -10.70 3.13 -14.86
CA THR A 138 -11.12 3.06 -16.28
C THR A 138 -11.05 4.41 -16.99
N ILE A 139 -11.08 5.50 -16.23
CA ILE A 139 -11.11 6.86 -16.77
C ILE A 139 -9.72 7.48 -16.77
N GLY A 140 -8.85 6.99 -15.88
CA GLY A 140 -7.53 7.56 -15.64
C GLY A 140 -7.65 8.79 -14.75
N PHE A 141 -6.57 9.09 -14.03
CA PHE A 141 -6.52 10.23 -13.11
C PHE A 141 -5.07 10.61 -12.81
N SER A 142 -4.86 11.89 -12.47
CA SER A 142 -3.59 12.36 -11.91
C SER A 142 -3.58 12.21 -10.38
N LEU A 143 -2.39 12.11 -9.79
CA LEU A 143 -2.19 12.19 -8.33
C LEU A 143 -2.23 13.64 -7.81
N TRP A 144 -1.93 14.60 -8.70
CA TRP A 144 -1.90 16.04 -8.47
C TRP A 144 -2.98 16.70 -9.31
#